data_AF-A0A6N6ZCA7-F1
#
_entry.id   AF-A0A6N6ZCA7-F1
#
_cell.length_a   1.000
_cell.length_b   1.000
_cell.length_c   1.000
_cell.angle_alpha   90.00
_cell.angle_beta   90.00
_cell.angle_gamma   90.00
#
_symmetry.space_group_name_H-M   'P 1'
#
loop_
_entity.id
_entity.type
_entity.pdbx_description
1 polymer ?
#
loop_
_entity_poly.entity_id
_entity_poly.type
_entity_poly.pdbx_seq_one_letter_code
_entity_poly.pdbx_strand_id
1 'polypeptide(L)'
;MTLRAFLPLLFLFCPTLPIHAAAPAPVIPAEHLTLIDEVSCGEPDEQHRFQDYPAGISQTETILGRPARTLPNDRGDVKYFAYRLGEGKGLQAGQAYLLEVDYPEDAPRTIFVLNRGCETQRGFHTGQTVGDALHGPYVFSNPESLALPLSDQWQTFRMAFHLHDRFPGIPQPKTTEYPRPMTPEDGFWVLIAQFAPRSAPQSAGAAVGSIRLYAVSDYEDCFAPIHYPPTDLPRRHLFSRDEMADMVVTSEKRQERGVDRDIDWFRYRAQTMKLLGFNTYTVDLLEFGHVQGWDPASYGGDDWYPSHWNKDRWQHIVAMATDYGFDLLPYYEYSGSRGKEGLGVEKRARPLTRDDAFTRIPWTENARADLTDPATFEDFRKVLAETVVKYRDEAHFAGIWLRPPLEPTADRLWRGDAAALRQRHPRRRARHPAGLDRRCGPARALLCLVVRATPRLYRPDSRLPARAGAG
;
A
#
# COMPACT_ATOMS: atom_id res chain seq x y z
N MET A 1 -33.96 -70.03 -0.06
CA MET A 1 -33.45 -69.00 0.87
C MET A 1 -32.48 -68.11 0.12
N THR A 2 -32.94 -66.96 -0.35
CA THR A 2 -32.11 -65.95 -1.04
C THR A 2 -32.69 -64.59 -0.70
N LEU A 3 -32.10 -63.89 0.27
CA LEU A 3 -32.43 -62.51 0.63
C LEU A 3 -31.56 -61.58 -0.23
N ARG A 4 -32.16 -60.83 -1.15
CA ARG A 4 -31.53 -59.68 -1.82
C ARG A 4 -31.98 -58.42 -1.08
N ALA A 5 -31.06 -57.77 -0.39
CA ALA A 5 -31.27 -56.47 0.23
C ALA A 5 -31.12 -55.35 -0.82
N PHE A 6 -32.18 -54.56 -1.00
CA PHE A 6 -32.16 -53.30 -1.73
C PHE A 6 -31.70 -52.19 -0.77
N LEU A 7 -30.60 -51.50 -1.11
CA LEU A 7 -30.18 -50.28 -0.44
C LEU A 7 -30.74 -49.08 -1.23
N PRO A 8 -31.48 -48.13 -0.63
CA PRO A 8 -31.92 -46.94 -1.32
C PRO A 8 -30.76 -45.93 -1.39
N LEU A 9 -30.46 -45.46 -2.60
CA LEU A 9 -29.50 -44.40 -2.86
C LEU A 9 -30.13 -43.07 -2.41
N LEU A 10 -29.77 -42.58 -1.23
CA LEU A 10 -30.18 -41.26 -0.75
C LEU A 10 -29.34 -40.20 -1.49
N PHE A 11 -29.91 -39.56 -2.50
CA PHE A 11 -29.35 -38.34 -3.08
C PHE A 11 -29.51 -37.20 -2.06
N LEU A 12 -28.44 -36.92 -1.30
CA LEU A 12 -28.31 -35.69 -0.53
C LEU A 12 -28.26 -34.51 -1.51
N PHE A 13 -29.40 -33.87 -1.72
CA PHE A 13 -29.48 -32.53 -2.31
C PHE A 13 -28.70 -31.59 -1.37
N CYS A 14 -27.47 -31.26 -1.75
CA CYS A 14 -26.75 -30.16 -1.12
C CYS A 14 -27.37 -28.88 -1.70
N PRO A 15 -28.17 -28.11 -0.93
CA PRO A 15 -28.70 -26.85 -1.44
C PRO A 15 -27.48 -26.00 -1.81
N THR A 16 -27.39 -25.61 -3.08
CA THR A 16 -26.44 -24.60 -3.53
C THR A 16 -26.71 -23.37 -2.68
N LEU A 17 -25.85 -23.11 -1.69
CA LEU A 17 -25.89 -21.88 -0.93
C LEU A 17 -25.88 -20.75 -1.97
N PRO A 18 -26.84 -19.80 -1.91
CA PRO A 18 -26.84 -18.68 -2.82
C PRO A 18 -25.49 -18.01 -2.65
N ILE A 19 -24.67 -18.03 -3.71
CA ILE A 19 -23.49 -17.19 -3.82
C ILE A 19 -24.03 -15.80 -3.61
N HIS A 20 -23.81 -15.25 -2.41
CA HIS A 20 -24.23 -13.89 -2.12
C HIS A 20 -23.51 -13.05 -3.15
N ALA A 21 -24.28 -12.41 -4.04
CA ALA A 21 -23.74 -11.41 -4.93
C ALA A 21 -22.91 -10.47 -4.07
N ALA A 22 -21.65 -10.27 -4.46
CA ALA A 22 -20.78 -9.35 -3.74
C ALA A 22 -21.55 -8.03 -3.59
N ALA A 23 -21.56 -7.48 -2.38
CA ALA A 23 -22.14 -6.16 -2.17
C ALA A 23 -21.53 -5.19 -3.21
N PRO A 24 -22.33 -4.32 -3.83
CA PRO A 24 -21.81 -3.34 -4.76
C PRO A 24 -20.69 -2.55 -4.07
N ALA A 25 -19.65 -2.19 -4.82
CA ALA A 25 -18.59 -1.33 -4.30
C ALA A 25 -19.22 -0.07 -3.67
N PRO A 26 -18.67 0.47 -2.57
CA PRO A 26 -19.17 1.71 -1.99
C PRO A 26 -19.13 2.80 -3.07
N VAL A 27 -20.31 3.36 -3.37
CA VAL A 27 -20.48 4.47 -4.31
C VAL A 27 -20.92 5.66 -3.49
N ILE A 28 -20.22 6.79 -3.64
CA ILE A 28 -20.67 8.07 -3.10
C ILE A 28 -22.02 8.39 -3.77
N PRO A 29 -23.13 8.52 -3.02
CA PRO A 29 -24.44 8.75 -3.61
C PRO A 29 -24.47 10.04 -4.43
N ALA A 30 -25.25 10.05 -5.51
CA ALA A 30 -25.24 11.15 -6.48
C ALA A 30 -25.69 12.49 -5.86
N GLU A 31 -26.54 12.45 -4.83
CA GLU A 31 -26.97 13.61 -4.06
C GLU A 31 -25.83 14.35 -3.34
N HIS A 32 -24.71 13.67 -3.07
CA HIS A 32 -23.51 14.27 -2.49
C HIS A 32 -22.53 14.78 -3.55
N LEU A 33 -22.82 14.59 -4.84
CA LEU A 33 -21.90 14.92 -5.94
C LEU A 33 -22.35 16.19 -6.66
N THR A 34 -21.47 17.18 -6.69
CA THR A 34 -21.63 18.37 -7.54
C THR A 34 -20.54 18.38 -8.59
N LEU A 35 -20.90 18.32 -9.88
CA LEU A 35 -19.94 18.39 -10.98
C LEU A 35 -19.23 19.76 -10.98
N ILE A 36 -17.91 19.74 -10.87
CA ILE A 36 -17.05 20.92 -10.92
C ILE A 36 -16.43 21.05 -12.31
N ASP A 37 -15.95 19.93 -12.86
CA ASP A 37 -15.23 19.93 -14.12
C ASP A 37 -15.45 18.65 -14.93
N GLU A 38 -15.39 18.76 -16.25
CA GLU A 38 -15.44 17.64 -17.18
C GLU A 38 -14.56 17.93 -18.40
N VAL A 39 -13.73 16.94 -18.75
CA VAL A 39 -12.97 16.88 -20.00
C VAL A 39 -13.57 15.80 -20.87
N SER A 40 -13.84 16.12 -22.14
CA SER A 40 -14.19 15.14 -23.18
C SER A 40 -12.94 14.83 -23.99
N CYS A 41 -12.19 13.81 -23.61
CA CYS A 41 -10.81 13.60 -24.06
C CYS A 41 -10.65 13.40 -25.57
N GLY A 42 -11.69 12.88 -26.23
CA GLY A 42 -11.71 12.65 -27.68
C GLY A 42 -12.14 13.87 -28.51
N GLU A 43 -12.61 14.96 -27.91
CA GLU A 43 -13.10 16.12 -28.65
C GLU A 43 -11.94 17.04 -29.11
N PRO A 44 -11.96 17.55 -30.35
CA PRO A 44 -10.91 18.41 -30.89
C PRO A 44 -10.94 19.83 -30.32
N ASP A 45 -12.11 20.33 -29.91
CA ASP A 45 -12.32 21.67 -29.36
C ASP A 45 -12.22 21.71 -27.82
N GLU A 46 -11.49 20.75 -27.25
CA GLU A 46 -11.25 20.67 -25.81
C GLU A 46 -10.39 21.86 -25.34
N GLN A 47 -10.96 22.68 -24.46
CA GLN A 47 -10.36 23.95 -24.01
C GLN A 47 -9.44 23.77 -22.80
N HIS A 48 -9.50 22.62 -22.13
CA HIS A 48 -8.64 22.33 -20.99
C HIS A 48 -7.17 22.34 -21.40
N ARG A 49 -6.30 22.85 -20.52
CA ARG A 49 -4.85 22.79 -20.76
C ARG A 49 -4.44 21.32 -20.86
N PHE A 50 -3.74 21.01 -21.95
CA PHE A 50 -3.40 19.67 -22.35
C PHE A 50 -1.89 19.53 -22.56
N GLN A 51 -1.35 18.37 -22.19
CA GLN A 51 0.01 17.97 -22.53
C GLN A 51 0.09 16.46 -22.70
N ASP A 52 0.86 15.99 -23.67
CA ASP A 52 1.25 14.60 -23.78
C ASP A 52 2.77 14.42 -23.90
N TYR A 53 3.21 13.20 -23.62
CA TYR A 53 4.61 12.83 -23.69
C TYR A 53 4.78 11.43 -24.28
N PRO A 54 5.63 11.28 -25.32
CA PRO A 54 6.22 12.36 -26.12
C PRO A 54 5.16 13.31 -26.72
N ALA A 55 5.53 14.55 -27.01
CA ALA A 55 4.56 15.52 -27.55
C ALA A 55 3.94 15.02 -28.86
N GLY A 56 2.60 15.06 -28.95
CA GLY A 56 1.82 14.57 -30.08
C GLY A 56 1.70 13.06 -30.19
N ILE A 57 2.04 12.29 -29.13
CA ILE A 57 1.94 10.82 -29.16
C ILE A 57 0.50 10.32 -29.02
N SER A 58 -0.36 11.08 -28.34
CA SER A 58 -1.75 10.69 -28.11
C SER A 58 -2.61 10.92 -29.34
N GLN A 59 -3.64 10.10 -29.52
CA GLN A 59 -4.52 10.14 -30.69
C GLN A 59 -5.98 10.17 -30.26
N THR A 60 -6.86 10.65 -31.14
CA THR A 60 -8.31 10.49 -30.98
C THR A 60 -8.78 9.35 -31.86
N GLU A 61 -9.52 8.41 -31.29
CA GLU A 61 -10.13 7.27 -31.98
C GLU A 61 -11.60 7.13 -31.62
N THR A 62 -12.38 6.45 -32.45
CA THR A 62 -13.74 6.02 -32.10
C THR A 62 -13.71 4.58 -31.61
N ILE A 63 -14.04 4.36 -30.34
CA ILE A 63 -14.04 3.04 -29.71
C ILE A 63 -15.44 2.79 -29.14
N LEU A 64 -16.03 1.65 -29.47
CA LEU A 64 -17.40 1.30 -29.09
C LEU A 64 -18.41 2.44 -29.39
N GLY A 65 -18.25 3.11 -30.54
CA GLY A 65 -19.12 4.19 -31.02
C GLY A 65 -18.96 5.54 -30.32
N ARG A 66 -17.97 5.73 -29.43
CA ARG A 66 -17.69 7.00 -28.75
C ARG A 66 -16.25 7.48 -29.00
N PRO A 67 -16.00 8.79 -29.06
CA PRO A 67 -14.65 9.32 -29.18
C PRO A 67 -13.85 9.07 -27.89
N ALA A 68 -12.58 8.70 -28.05
CA ALA A 68 -11.65 8.41 -26.97
C ALA A 68 -10.25 8.95 -27.31
N ARG A 69 -9.53 9.45 -26.31
CA ARG A 69 -8.09 9.70 -26.42
C ARG A 69 -7.32 8.44 -26.10
N THR A 70 -6.43 8.03 -26.99
CA THR A 70 -5.65 6.80 -26.89
C THR A 70 -4.15 7.11 -26.77
N LEU A 71 -3.44 6.18 -26.13
CA LEU A 71 -1.99 6.09 -26.16
C LEU A 71 -1.62 4.77 -26.85
N PRO A 72 -1.07 4.78 -28.07
CA PRO A 72 -0.68 3.54 -28.73
C PRO A 72 0.43 2.84 -27.92
N ASN A 73 0.35 1.52 -27.76
CA ASN A 73 1.37 0.73 -27.07
C ASN A 73 2.23 -0.13 -28.03
N ASP A 74 2.60 0.46 -29.16
CA ASP A 74 3.31 -0.19 -30.27
C ASP A 74 4.85 -0.07 -30.17
N ARG A 75 5.34 1.06 -29.67
CA ARG A 75 6.78 1.39 -29.61
C ARG A 75 7.13 2.41 -28.53
N GLY A 76 8.43 2.58 -28.29
CA GLY A 76 8.98 3.64 -27.44
C GLY A 76 8.98 3.33 -25.95
N ASP A 77 9.21 4.37 -25.15
CA ASP A 77 9.21 4.30 -23.69
C ASP A 77 7.81 4.58 -23.12
N VAL A 78 7.75 4.83 -21.80
CA VAL A 78 6.53 5.23 -21.09
C VAL A 78 5.88 6.46 -21.73
N LYS A 79 4.55 6.47 -21.78
CA LYS A 79 3.76 7.54 -22.39
C LYS A 79 2.71 8.03 -21.42
N TYR A 80 2.33 9.29 -21.56
CA TYR A 80 1.15 9.83 -20.89
C TYR A 80 0.48 10.91 -21.74
N PHE A 81 -0.79 11.17 -21.46
CA PHE A 81 -1.42 12.47 -21.73
C PHE A 81 -2.02 13.00 -20.43
N ALA A 82 -2.22 14.31 -20.36
CA ALA A 82 -2.59 15.01 -19.15
C ALA A 82 -3.52 16.17 -19.44
N TYR A 83 -4.48 16.36 -18.55
CA TYR A 83 -5.37 17.52 -18.54
C TYR A 83 -5.28 18.23 -17.19
N ARG A 84 -5.40 19.55 -17.20
CA ARG A 84 -5.51 20.37 -15.98
C ARG A 84 -6.98 20.60 -15.65
N LEU A 85 -7.42 20.13 -14.49
CA LEU A 85 -8.81 20.21 -14.02
C LEU A 85 -8.98 21.26 -12.93
N GLY A 86 -10.13 21.94 -12.94
CA GLY A 86 -10.61 22.80 -11.86
C GLY A 86 -9.98 24.19 -11.79
N GLU A 87 -9.18 24.59 -12.78
CA GLU A 87 -8.55 25.91 -12.83
C GLU A 87 -9.61 27.02 -12.81
N GLY A 88 -9.54 27.90 -11.80
CA GLY A 88 -10.52 28.98 -11.60
C GLY A 88 -11.93 28.52 -11.22
N LYS A 89 -12.15 27.23 -10.91
CA LYS A 89 -13.48 26.66 -10.60
C LYS A 89 -13.79 26.56 -9.11
N GLY A 90 -13.05 27.28 -8.27
CA GLY A 90 -13.33 27.40 -6.84
C GLY A 90 -12.98 26.14 -6.02
N LEU A 91 -11.95 25.39 -6.43
CA LEU A 91 -11.46 24.27 -5.63
C LEU A 91 -10.99 24.73 -4.24
N GLN A 92 -11.12 23.86 -3.24
CA GLN A 92 -10.77 24.14 -1.85
C GLN A 92 -9.80 23.10 -1.31
N ALA A 93 -8.73 23.56 -0.65
CA ALA A 93 -7.81 22.68 0.05
C ALA A 93 -8.53 21.93 1.18
N GLY A 94 -8.21 20.65 1.33
CA GLY A 94 -8.79 19.76 2.33
C GLY A 94 -10.23 19.31 2.06
N GLN A 95 -10.90 19.83 1.04
CA GLN A 95 -12.21 19.33 0.64
C GLN A 95 -12.10 17.98 -0.07
N ALA A 96 -13.11 17.13 0.11
CA ALA A 96 -13.24 15.86 -0.59
C ALA A 96 -13.76 16.04 -2.03
N TYR A 97 -13.16 15.29 -2.95
CA TYR A 97 -13.52 15.26 -4.36
C TYR A 97 -13.60 13.81 -4.86
N LEU A 98 -14.40 13.60 -5.90
CA LEU A 98 -14.45 12.35 -6.66
C LEU A 98 -13.93 12.61 -8.07
N LEU A 99 -12.89 11.87 -8.46
CA LEU A 99 -12.39 11.81 -9.83
C LEU A 99 -12.98 10.57 -10.52
N GLU A 100 -13.69 10.77 -11.63
CA GLU A 100 -14.17 9.70 -12.51
C GLU A 100 -13.39 9.72 -13.82
N VAL A 101 -13.01 8.54 -14.32
CA VAL A 101 -12.35 8.36 -15.62
C VAL A 101 -13.12 7.28 -16.39
N ASP A 102 -13.79 7.66 -17.47
CA ASP A 102 -14.51 6.72 -18.33
C ASP A 102 -13.55 6.12 -19.35
N TYR A 103 -13.56 4.79 -19.46
CA TYR A 103 -12.70 4.05 -20.37
C TYR A 103 -13.50 2.94 -21.09
N PRO A 104 -13.12 2.59 -22.34
CA PRO A 104 -13.68 1.43 -23.00
C PRO A 104 -13.01 0.16 -22.47
N GLU A 105 -13.80 -0.79 -21.98
CA GLU A 105 -13.34 -2.13 -21.60
C GLU A 105 -13.55 -3.11 -22.78
N ASP A 106 -12.96 -2.75 -23.93
CA ASP A 106 -13.03 -3.45 -25.23
C ASP A 106 -11.78 -4.29 -25.54
N ALA A 107 -10.68 -4.00 -24.87
CA ALA A 107 -9.39 -4.63 -25.09
C ALA A 107 -8.62 -4.78 -23.77
N PRO A 108 -7.60 -5.65 -23.72
CA PRO A 108 -6.68 -5.69 -22.59
C PRO A 108 -5.90 -4.38 -22.48
N ARG A 109 -6.02 -3.67 -21.35
CA ARG A 109 -5.34 -2.39 -21.11
C ARG A 109 -4.70 -2.38 -19.72
N THR A 110 -3.62 -1.64 -19.57
CA THR A 110 -3.05 -1.25 -18.27
C THR A 110 -3.00 0.27 -18.24
N ILE A 111 -3.73 0.88 -17.32
CA ILE A 111 -3.94 2.33 -17.25
C ILE A 111 -3.54 2.82 -15.86
N PHE A 112 -2.73 3.87 -15.80
CA PHE A 112 -2.41 4.57 -14.57
C PHE A 112 -3.04 5.95 -14.57
N VAL A 113 -3.79 6.26 -13.52
CA VAL A 113 -4.34 7.59 -13.23
C VAL A 113 -3.46 8.22 -12.16
N LEU A 114 -2.74 9.27 -12.54
CA LEU A 114 -1.92 10.06 -11.63
C LEU A 114 -2.67 11.37 -11.34
N ASN A 115 -3.14 11.52 -10.12
CA ASN A 115 -3.79 12.73 -9.66
C ASN A 115 -2.78 13.57 -8.87
N ARG A 116 -2.36 14.69 -9.45
CA ARG A 116 -1.41 15.60 -8.79
C ARG A 116 -2.02 16.38 -7.64
N GLY A 117 -3.34 16.61 -7.63
CA GLY A 117 -4.05 17.31 -6.56
C GLY A 117 -3.97 16.64 -5.19
N CYS A 118 -3.68 15.33 -5.14
CA CYS A 118 -3.37 14.59 -3.91
C CYS A 118 -2.13 13.70 -4.03
N GLU A 119 -1.30 13.96 -5.05
CA GLU A 119 -0.06 13.22 -5.36
C GLU A 119 -0.19 11.69 -5.39
N THR A 120 -1.39 11.19 -5.70
CA THR A 120 -1.71 9.77 -5.71
C THR A 120 -1.61 9.20 -7.13
N GLN A 121 -1.15 7.95 -7.23
CA GLN A 121 -1.04 7.21 -8.48
C GLN A 121 -1.73 5.86 -8.32
N ARG A 122 -2.72 5.57 -9.16
CA ARG A 122 -3.48 4.32 -9.12
C ARG A 122 -3.51 3.68 -10.50
N GLY A 123 -3.15 2.41 -10.56
CA GLY A 123 -3.28 1.59 -11.75
C GLY A 123 -4.55 0.76 -11.70
N PHE A 124 -5.16 0.52 -12.85
CA PHE A 124 -6.13 -0.54 -13.06
C PHE A 124 -5.87 -1.20 -14.41
N HIS A 125 -6.47 -2.36 -14.62
CA HIS A 125 -6.18 -3.16 -15.80
C HIS A 125 -7.39 -4.02 -16.20
N THR A 126 -7.45 -4.37 -17.48
CA THR A 126 -8.57 -5.10 -18.09
C THR A 126 -8.06 -6.28 -18.91
N GLY A 127 -8.93 -7.25 -19.19
CA GLY A 127 -8.61 -8.35 -20.08
C GLY A 127 -7.46 -9.22 -19.56
N GLN A 128 -6.49 -9.50 -20.42
CA GLN A 128 -5.34 -10.37 -20.14
C GLN A 128 -4.08 -9.62 -19.68
N THR A 129 -4.15 -8.31 -19.41
CA THR A 129 -2.96 -7.58 -18.96
C THR A 129 -2.55 -7.99 -17.54
N VAL A 130 -1.27 -7.82 -17.25
CA VAL A 130 -0.68 -8.13 -15.92
C VAL A 130 -0.95 -7.07 -14.85
N GLY A 131 -1.46 -5.89 -15.23
CA GLY A 131 -1.66 -4.76 -14.31
C GLY A 131 -0.39 -4.11 -13.75
N ASP A 132 0.78 -4.70 -13.96
CA ASP A 132 2.08 -4.24 -13.45
C ASP A 132 3.18 -4.29 -14.55
N ALA A 133 4.36 -3.75 -14.27
CA ALA A 133 5.48 -3.78 -15.20
C ALA A 133 6.21 -5.13 -15.15
N LEU A 134 6.29 -5.85 -16.27
CA LEU A 134 7.14 -7.05 -16.40
C LEU A 134 8.63 -6.76 -16.19
N HIS A 135 9.05 -5.55 -16.58
CA HIS A 135 10.43 -5.09 -16.47
C HIS A 135 10.45 -3.80 -15.65
N GLY A 136 10.18 -3.93 -14.35
CA GLY A 136 10.31 -2.83 -13.39
C GLY A 136 11.77 -2.39 -13.19
N PRO A 137 12.04 -1.11 -12.90
CA PRO A 137 13.41 -0.60 -12.76
C PRO A 137 14.10 -1.07 -11.47
N TYR A 138 13.34 -1.28 -10.39
CA TYR A 138 13.87 -1.59 -9.06
C TYR A 138 13.62 -3.03 -8.60
N VAL A 139 12.55 -3.64 -9.10
CA VAL A 139 12.06 -4.95 -8.66
C VAL A 139 11.98 -5.92 -9.83
N PHE A 140 12.27 -7.19 -9.56
CA PHE A 140 11.94 -8.27 -10.48
C PHE A 140 10.49 -8.66 -10.22
N SER A 141 9.59 -8.12 -11.04
CA SER A 141 8.17 -8.43 -10.93
C SER A 141 7.92 -9.88 -11.30
N ASN A 142 7.12 -10.58 -10.49
CA ASN A 142 6.55 -11.88 -10.83
C ASN A 142 5.03 -11.70 -11.00
N PRO A 143 4.57 -11.01 -12.05
CA PRO A 143 3.16 -10.72 -12.17
C PRO A 143 2.37 -12.01 -12.40
N GLU A 144 1.26 -12.11 -11.69
CA GLU A 144 0.21 -13.06 -12.01
C GLU A 144 -0.78 -12.38 -12.95
N SER A 145 -0.98 -12.95 -14.14
CA SER A 145 -2.01 -12.48 -15.07
C SER A 145 -3.29 -13.27 -14.81
N LEU A 146 -4.37 -12.54 -14.55
CA LEU A 146 -5.71 -13.08 -14.59
C LEU A 146 -6.31 -12.78 -15.97
N ALA A 147 -6.91 -13.77 -16.60
CA ALA A 147 -7.70 -13.55 -17.81
C ALA A 147 -9.09 -13.05 -17.39
N LEU A 148 -9.22 -11.74 -17.19
CA LEU A 148 -10.49 -11.11 -16.85
C LEU A 148 -11.35 -11.03 -18.13
N PRO A 149 -12.64 -11.40 -18.08
CA PRO A 149 -13.54 -11.19 -19.23
C PRO A 149 -13.71 -9.69 -19.47
N LEU A 150 -13.69 -9.28 -20.74
CA LEU A 150 -13.97 -7.91 -21.15
C LEU A 150 -15.49 -7.70 -21.20
N SER A 151 -15.98 -6.53 -20.79
CA SER A 151 -17.41 -6.23 -20.81
C SER A 151 -17.91 -5.75 -22.18
N ASP A 152 -17.01 -5.34 -23.08
CA ASP A 152 -17.33 -4.67 -24.36
C ASP A 152 -18.22 -3.43 -24.16
N GLN A 153 -18.07 -2.80 -22.99
CA GLN A 153 -18.82 -1.62 -22.57
C GLN A 153 -17.88 -0.53 -22.07
N TRP A 154 -18.44 0.66 -21.92
CA TRP A 154 -17.78 1.75 -21.22
C TRP A 154 -17.91 1.55 -19.72
N GLN A 155 -16.78 1.60 -19.02
CA GLN A 155 -16.67 1.47 -17.58
C GLN A 155 -16.09 2.76 -16.99
N THR A 156 -16.23 2.92 -15.68
CA THR A 156 -15.76 4.12 -14.97
C THR A 156 -14.82 3.72 -13.84
N PHE A 157 -13.59 4.23 -13.88
CA PHE A 157 -12.69 4.23 -12.74
C PHE A 157 -13.04 5.39 -11.82
N ARG A 158 -13.09 5.14 -10.50
CA ARG A 158 -13.44 6.14 -9.49
C ARG A 158 -12.34 6.25 -8.45
N MET A 159 -12.00 7.48 -8.08
CA MET A 159 -11.05 7.77 -7.01
C MET A 159 -11.55 8.94 -6.17
N ALA A 160 -11.95 8.65 -4.94
CA ALA A 160 -12.19 9.66 -3.93
C ALA A 160 -10.84 10.13 -3.34
N PHE A 161 -10.71 11.43 -3.12
CA PHE A 161 -9.50 12.03 -2.54
C PHE A 161 -9.82 13.34 -1.83
N HIS A 162 -8.89 13.83 -1.02
CA HIS A 162 -8.94 15.18 -0.48
C HIS A 162 -7.89 16.02 -1.18
N LEU A 163 -8.26 17.23 -1.63
CA LEU A 163 -7.33 18.09 -2.34
C LEU A 163 -6.28 18.63 -1.37
N HIS A 164 -5.01 18.59 -1.78
CA HIS A 164 -3.91 19.13 -1.00
C HIS A 164 -3.92 20.67 -0.97
N ASP A 165 -3.26 21.26 0.03
CA ASP A 165 -3.03 22.71 0.10
C ASP A 165 -2.15 23.19 -1.05
N ARG A 166 -1.18 22.35 -1.45
CA ARG A 166 -0.29 22.59 -2.58
C ARG A 166 0.01 21.29 -3.31
N PHE A 167 0.28 21.38 -4.60
CA PHE A 167 0.64 20.22 -5.40
C PHE A 167 1.65 20.58 -6.50
N PRO A 168 2.38 19.57 -7.01
CA PRO A 168 3.33 19.79 -8.08
C PRO A 168 2.62 19.99 -9.43
N GLY A 169 3.39 20.44 -10.42
CA GLY A 169 3.00 20.32 -11.82
C GLY A 169 3.00 18.87 -12.30
N ILE A 170 3.27 18.66 -13.58
CA ILE A 170 3.39 17.32 -14.17
C ILE A 170 4.54 16.50 -13.55
N PRO A 171 5.75 17.04 -13.36
CA PRO A 171 6.84 16.29 -12.72
C PRO A 171 6.52 16.00 -11.26
N GLN A 172 6.73 14.75 -10.84
CA GLN A 172 6.67 14.42 -9.42
C GLN A 172 7.94 14.94 -8.72
N PRO A 173 7.82 15.60 -7.56
CA PRO A 173 8.97 15.97 -6.74
C PRO A 173 9.73 14.71 -6.34
N LYS A 174 10.97 14.57 -6.80
CA LYS A 174 11.87 13.47 -6.42
C LYS A 174 13.02 13.92 -5.50
N THR A 175 13.18 15.23 -5.32
CA THR A 175 14.23 15.88 -4.53
C THR A 175 13.68 17.20 -3.98
N THR A 176 14.48 17.90 -3.16
CA THR A 176 14.21 19.26 -2.69
C THR A 176 14.13 20.31 -3.82
N GLU A 177 14.43 19.94 -5.07
CA GLU A 177 14.48 20.85 -6.22
C GLU A 177 13.13 21.11 -6.89
N TYR A 178 12.04 20.51 -6.40
CA TYR A 178 10.72 20.69 -6.99
C TYR A 178 9.73 21.21 -5.95
N PRO A 179 9.49 22.54 -5.90
CA PRO A 179 8.43 23.08 -5.07
C PRO A 179 7.08 22.51 -5.50
N ARG A 180 6.06 22.67 -4.65
CA ARG A 180 4.65 22.50 -5.03
C ARG A 180 4.07 23.88 -5.31
N PRO A 181 4.29 24.44 -6.52
CA PRO A 181 3.95 25.83 -6.80
C PRO A 181 2.46 26.04 -7.00
N MET A 182 1.70 24.97 -7.22
CA MET A 182 0.29 25.05 -7.55
C MET A 182 -0.56 24.99 -6.28
N THR A 183 -1.68 25.70 -6.33
CA THR A 183 -2.69 25.81 -5.26
C THR A 183 -4.07 25.44 -5.82
N PRO A 184 -5.13 25.30 -5.00
CA PRO A 184 -6.46 24.98 -5.53
C PRO A 184 -6.97 25.91 -6.65
N GLU A 185 -6.66 27.21 -6.60
CA GLU A 185 -7.05 28.18 -7.64
C GLU A 185 -6.47 27.83 -9.02
N ASP A 186 -5.27 27.24 -9.03
CA ASP A 186 -4.57 26.82 -10.23
C ASP A 186 -5.26 25.61 -10.91
N GLY A 187 -6.10 24.84 -10.21
CA GLY A 187 -6.47 23.50 -10.65
C GLY A 187 -5.29 22.53 -10.65
N PHE A 188 -5.49 21.23 -10.86
CA PHE A 188 -4.42 20.23 -10.78
C PHE A 188 -4.36 19.34 -12.02
N TRP A 189 -3.20 18.73 -12.25
CA TRP A 189 -2.99 17.81 -13.38
C TRP A 189 -3.52 16.41 -13.05
N VAL A 190 -4.31 15.86 -13.98
CA VAL A 190 -4.63 14.43 -14.05
C VAL A 190 -3.92 13.86 -15.27
N LEU A 191 -3.03 12.89 -15.04
CA LEU A 191 -2.30 12.22 -16.10
C LEU A 191 -2.85 10.80 -16.27
N ILE A 192 -3.06 10.42 -17.51
CA ILE A 192 -3.33 9.05 -17.92
C ILE A 192 -2.03 8.51 -18.52
N ALA A 193 -1.44 7.52 -17.87
CA ALA A 193 -0.15 6.96 -18.22
C ALA A 193 -0.22 5.45 -18.49
N GLN A 194 0.78 4.95 -19.22
CA GLN A 194 0.97 3.53 -19.47
C GLN A 194 2.45 3.15 -19.43
N PHE A 195 2.71 1.86 -19.24
CA PHE A 195 4.06 1.31 -19.39
C PHE A 195 4.53 1.29 -20.84
N ALA A 196 5.84 1.18 -21.03
CA ALA A 196 6.43 0.88 -22.33
C ALA A 196 5.98 -0.51 -22.82
N PRO A 197 5.93 -0.78 -24.14
CA PRO A 197 5.48 -2.06 -24.69
C PRO A 197 6.24 -3.26 -24.14
N ARG A 198 7.55 -3.13 -23.93
CA ARG A 198 8.37 -4.21 -23.33
C ARG A 198 7.91 -4.61 -21.92
N SER A 199 7.35 -3.67 -21.16
CA SER A 199 6.92 -3.90 -19.78
C SER A 199 5.44 -4.29 -19.67
N ALA A 200 4.64 -4.04 -20.71
CA ALA A 200 3.23 -4.43 -20.78
C ALA A 200 2.83 -4.86 -22.21
N PRO A 201 3.40 -5.96 -22.74
CA PRO A 201 3.27 -6.34 -24.15
C PRO A 201 1.86 -6.78 -24.55
N GLN A 202 1.01 -7.13 -23.57
CA GLN A 202 -0.39 -7.49 -23.79
C GLN A 202 -1.32 -6.28 -23.78
N SER A 203 -0.86 -5.10 -23.34
CA SER A 203 -1.71 -3.91 -23.27
C SER A 203 -1.89 -3.31 -24.67
N ALA A 204 -3.14 -3.08 -25.07
CA ALA A 204 -3.52 -2.31 -26.25
C ALA A 204 -3.25 -0.79 -26.09
N GLY A 205 -2.80 -0.37 -24.91
CA GLY A 205 -2.59 1.03 -24.55
C GLY A 205 -3.78 1.64 -23.83
N ALA A 206 -3.57 2.78 -23.18
CA ALA A 206 -4.62 3.49 -22.47
C ALA A 206 -5.61 4.11 -23.46
N ALA A 207 -6.90 4.11 -23.10
CA ALA A 207 -7.96 4.79 -23.83
C ALA A 207 -8.93 5.39 -22.82
N VAL A 208 -9.27 6.68 -22.99
CA VAL A 208 -10.17 7.42 -22.08
C VAL A 208 -11.12 8.28 -22.89
N GLY A 209 -12.41 8.20 -22.56
CA GLY A 209 -13.45 9.01 -23.21
C GLY A 209 -13.67 10.34 -22.50
N SER A 210 -13.77 10.32 -21.17
CA SER A 210 -13.99 11.53 -20.37
C SER A 210 -13.36 11.43 -19.00
N ILE A 211 -13.03 12.58 -18.42
CA ILE A 211 -12.58 12.73 -17.04
C ILE A 211 -13.50 13.73 -16.35
N ARG A 212 -14.13 13.35 -15.23
CA ARG A 212 -15.03 14.22 -14.47
C ARG A 212 -14.51 14.42 -13.05
N LEU A 213 -14.66 15.64 -12.56
CA LEU A 213 -14.34 16.04 -11.20
C LEU A 213 -15.59 16.51 -10.50
N TYR A 214 -15.93 15.89 -9.38
CA TYR A 214 -17.04 16.27 -8.53
C TYR A 214 -16.52 16.73 -7.17
N ALA A 215 -17.09 17.81 -6.64
CA ALA A 215 -17.04 18.10 -5.23
C ALA A 215 -17.97 17.14 -4.49
N VAL A 216 -17.51 16.63 -3.34
CA VAL A 216 -18.31 15.77 -2.48
C VAL A 216 -18.76 16.57 -1.26
N SER A 217 -20.07 16.74 -1.07
CA SER A 217 -20.64 17.29 0.16
C SER A 217 -20.82 16.19 1.20
N ASP A 218 -20.76 16.55 2.48
CA ASP A 218 -21.10 15.67 3.60
C ASP A 218 -20.38 14.30 3.52
N TYR A 219 -19.07 14.34 3.26
CA TYR A 219 -18.26 13.15 2.95
C TYR A 219 -18.36 12.03 4.01
N GLU A 220 -18.58 12.38 5.27
CA GLU A 220 -18.72 11.42 6.37
C GLU A 220 -20.02 10.62 6.29
N ASP A 221 -21.09 11.18 5.71
CA ASP A 221 -22.35 10.47 5.46
C ASP A 221 -22.17 9.37 4.41
N CYS A 222 -21.10 9.45 3.62
CA CYS A 222 -20.74 8.45 2.60
C CYS A 222 -19.91 7.29 3.17
N PHE A 223 -19.55 7.28 4.46
CA PHE A 223 -18.74 6.21 5.04
C PHE A 223 -19.43 4.85 4.94
N ALA A 224 -18.70 3.84 4.50
CA ALA A 224 -19.25 2.50 4.34
C ALA A 224 -19.63 1.92 5.73
N PRO A 225 -20.86 1.43 5.90
CA PRO A 225 -21.25 0.76 7.13
C PRO A 225 -20.49 -0.56 7.25
N ILE A 226 -19.93 -0.83 8.44
CA ILE A 226 -19.26 -2.10 8.72
C ILE A 226 -20.18 -2.95 9.58
N HIS A 227 -20.74 -4.00 8.97
CA HIS A 227 -21.54 -4.99 9.67
C HIS A 227 -20.63 -6.02 10.33
N TYR A 228 -20.32 -5.79 11.60
CA TYR A 228 -19.53 -6.73 12.38
C TYR A 228 -20.31 -8.02 12.68
N PRO A 229 -19.62 -9.18 12.74
CA PRO A 229 -20.23 -10.38 13.29
C PRO A 229 -20.54 -10.18 14.79
N PRO A 230 -21.37 -11.05 15.40
CA PRO A 230 -21.55 -11.12 16.84
C PRO A 230 -20.22 -11.01 17.61
N THR A 231 -20.26 -10.43 18.80
CA THR A 231 -19.05 -10.05 19.58
C THR A 231 -18.16 -11.22 20.00
N ASP A 232 -18.70 -12.43 20.02
CA ASP A 232 -17.99 -13.68 20.34
C ASP A 232 -17.25 -14.28 19.13
N LEU A 233 -17.53 -13.79 17.92
CA LEU A 233 -16.86 -14.22 16.69
C LEU A 233 -15.67 -13.30 16.34
N PRO A 234 -14.61 -13.85 15.73
CA PRO A 234 -13.47 -13.06 15.30
C PRO A 234 -13.87 -12.05 14.22
N ARG A 235 -13.37 -10.82 14.37
CA ARG A 235 -13.52 -9.77 13.35
C ARG A 235 -12.37 -9.85 12.35
N ARG A 236 -12.67 -9.57 11.08
CA ARG A 236 -11.62 -9.37 10.08
C ARG A 236 -11.07 -7.96 10.22
N HIS A 237 -9.75 -7.85 10.26
CA HIS A 237 -9.06 -6.57 10.17
C HIS A 237 -8.72 -6.30 8.70
N LEU A 238 -9.27 -5.21 8.17
CA LEU A 238 -8.97 -4.68 6.85
C LEU A 238 -8.18 -3.40 7.08
N PHE A 239 -6.96 -3.35 6.56
CA PHE A 239 -6.10 -2.17 6.61
C PHE A 239 -5.49 -1.89 5.24
N SER A 240 -5.04 -0.64 5.06
CA SER A 240 -4.15 -0.24 3.98
C SER A 240 -2.83 0.18 4.60
N ARG A 241 -1.71 -0.27 4.03
CA ARG A 241 -0.38 0.27 4.37
C ARG A 241 -0.06 1.42 3.42
N ASP A 242 0.48 2.49 3.97
CA ASP A 242 1.14 3.55 3.20
C ASP A 242 2.64 3.40 3.45
N GLU A 243 3.40 3.01 2.42
CA GLU A 243 4.82 2.69 2.56
C GLU A 243 5.65 3.96 2.77
N MET A 244 5.28 5.08 2.13
CA MET A 244 6.01 6.35 2.26
C MET A 244 5.08 7.55 2.03
N ALA A 245 5.05 8.48 2.97
CA ALA A 245 4.45 9.82 2.81
C ALA A 245 5.52 10.88 2.47
N ASP A 246 6.62 10.42 1.89
CA ASP A 246 7.83 11.19 1.64
C ASP A 246 7.57 12.45 0.85
N MET A 247 8.21 13.53 1.28
CA MET A 247 8.13 14.88 0.71
C MET A 247 6.75 15.52 0.76
N VAL A 248 5.65 14.78 0.87
CA VAL A 248 4.30 15.34 1.01
C VAL A 248 4.14 15.92 2.42
N VAL A 249 4.63 15.21 3.44
CA VAL A 249 4.54 15.64 4.83
C VAL A 249 5.86 15.71 5.57
N THR A 250 6.96 15.24 4.97
CA THR A 250 8.25 15.10 5.69
C THR A 250 9.17 16.31 5.60
N SER A 251 8.88 17.31 4.76
CA SER A 251 9.69 18.55 4.71
C SER A 251 9.37 19.50 5.86
N GLU A 252 10.39 20.13 6.44
CA GLU A 252 10.24 21.23 7.40
C GLU A 252 9.73 22.53 6.73
N LYS A 253 9.94 22.66 5.42
CA LYS A 253 9.52 23.83 4.66
C LYS A 253 8.09 23.67 4.17
N ARG A 254 7.21 24.56 4.62
CA ARG A 254 5.77 24.53 4.29
C ARG A 254 5.48 24.45 2.78
N GLN A 255 6.21 25.19 1.96
CA GLN A 255 6.05 25.21 0.49
C GLN A 255 6.52 23.92 -0.21
N GLU A 256 7.29 23.10 0.50
CA GLU A 256 7.73 21.78 0.04
C GLU A 256 6.82 20.68 0.59
N ARG A 257 5.65 20.98 1.16
CA ARG A 257 4.66 19.99 1.62
C ARG A 257 3.39 20.06 0.78
N GLY A 258 2.74 18.91 0.61
CA GLY A 258 1.42 18.85 -0.01
C GLY A 258 0.34 19.40 0.92
N VAL A 259 0.46 19.10 2.22
CA VAL A 259 -0.45 19.61 3.25
C VAL A 259 0.23 20.55 4.24
N ASP A 260 -0.52 21.51 4.76
CA ASP A 260 -0.02 22.50 5.71
C ASP A 260 0.18 21.92 7.11
N ARG A 261 -0.69 20.99 7.54
CA ARG A 261 -0.52 20.22 8.77
C ARG A 261 -0.30 18.77 8.39
N ASP A 262 0.75 18.16 8.91
CA ASP A 262 1.08 16.78 8.55
C ASP A 262 -0.01 15.78 8.96
N ILE A 263 -0.68 16.03 10.09
CA ILE A 263 -1.82 15.23 10.53
C ILE A 263 -3.00 15.22 9.53
N ASP A 264 -3.12 16.23 8.67
CA ASP A 264 -4.20 16.30 7.68
C ASP A 264 -4.03 15.22 6.60
N TRP A 265 -2.80 14.89 6.21
CA TRP A 265 -2.53 13.73 5.33
C TRP A 265 -3.08 12.45 5.92
N PHE A 266 -2.75 12.17 7.19
CA PHE A 266 -3.22 10.96 7.88
C PHE A 266 -4.74 10.98 8.09
N ARG A 267 -5.34 12.15 8.34
CA ARG A 267 -6.80 12.30 8.42
C ARG A 267 -7.47 11.99 7.09
N TYR A 268 -6.99 12.54 5.97
CA TYR A 268 -7.56 12.28 4.65
C TYR A 268 -7.50 10.80 4.26
N ARG A 269 -6.42 10.11 4.68
CA ARG A 269 -6.30 8.66 4.56
C ARG A 269 -7.31 7.92 5.42
N ALA A 270 -7.48 8.31 6.69
CA ALA A 270 -8.47 7.74 7.59
C ALA A 270 -9.89 7.87 7.04
N GLN A 271 -10.25 9.04 6.51
CA GLN A 271 -11.55 9.29 5.88
C GLN A 271 -11.75 8.41 4.64
N THR A 272 -10.74 8.29 3.77
CA THR A 272 -10.78 7.37 2.61
C THR A 272 -10.94 5.91 3.05
N MET A 273 -10.28 5.52 4.14
CA MET A 273 -10.41 4.19 4.72
C MET A 273 -11.82 3.93 5.24
N LYS A 274 -12.47 4.90 5.90
CA LYS A 274 -13.88 4.79 6.32
C LYS A 274 -14.82 4.70 5.12
N LEU A 275 -14.62 5.52 4.08
CA LEU A 275 -15.37 5.43 2.82
C LEU A 275 -15.31 4.01 2.22
N LEU A 276 -14.14 3.37 2.28
CA LEU A 276 -13.93 2.04 1.70
C LEU A 276 -14.20 0.86 2.66
N GLY A 277 -14.66 1.13 3.89
CA GLY A 277 -15.00 0.09 4.87
C GLY A 277 -13.79 -0.61 5.52
N PHE A 278 -12.62 0.03 5.53
CA PHE A 278 -11.50 -0.41 6.35
C PHE A 278 -11.78 -0.12 7.84
N ASN A 279 -11.26 -0.96 8.73
CA ASN A 279 -11.49 -0.87 10.18
C ASN A 279 -10.21 -0.91 11.01
N THR A 280 -9.06 -1.10 10.39
CA THR A 280 -7.76 -1.07 11.06
C THR A 280 -6.86 -0.06 10.38
N TYR A 281 -6.38 0.92 11.14
CA TYR A 281 -5.45 1.94 10.70
C TYR A 281 -4.01 1.47 10.88
N THR A 282 -3.23 1.56 9.81
CA THR A 282 -1.81 1.15 9.77
C THR A 282 -0.96 2.31 9.30
N VAL A 283 0.20 2.47 9.94
CA VAL A 283 1.23 3.43 9.55
C VAL A 283 2.60 2.85 9.87
N ASP A 284 3.56 3.15 9.02
CA ASP A 284 4.97 2.79 9.23
C ASP A 284 5.53 3.66 10.36
N LEU A 285 5.98 3.05 11.46
CA LEU A 285 6.67 3.72 12.57
C LEU A 285 8.18 3.53 12.51
N LEU A 286 8.62 2.51 11.77
CA LEU A 286 10.02 2.30 11.39
C LEU A 286 10.07 1.97 9.90
N GLU A 287 10.77 2.80 9.12
CA GLU A 287 10.99 2.57 7.69
C GLU A 287 12.48 2.26 7.46
N PHE A 288 12.80 1.05 7.01
CA PHE A 288 14.18 0.53 7.04
C PHE A 288 14.88 0.72 8.41
N GLY A 289 14.12 0.86 9.50
CA GLY A 289 14.59 1.17 10.86
C GLY A 289 14.75 2.65 11.17
N HIS A 290 14.36 3.57 10.29
CA HIS A 290 14.30 5.00 10.58
C HIS A 290 12.97 5.35 11.26
N VAL A 291 13.03 6.17 12.32
CA VAL A 291 11.86 6.62 13.07
C VAL A 291 10.95 7.48 12.17
N GLN A 292 9.67 7.12 12.10
CA GLN A 292 8.66 7.80 11.28
C GLN A 292 7.64 8.61 12.10
N GLY A 293 8.13 9.27 13.16
CA GLY A 293 7.37 10.27 13.90
C GLY A 293 6.92 9.88 15.30
N TRP A 294 7.83 9.28 16.08
CA TRP A 294 7.68 9.05 17.52
C TRP A 294 8.97 9.47 18.25
N ASP A 295 8.93 9.67 19.57
CA ASP A 295 10.09 10.18 20.33
C ASP A 295 10.91 9.04 20.99
N PRO A 296 12.20 8.86 20.63
CA PRO A 296 13.07 7.89 21.29
C PRO A 296 13.70 8.39 22.62
N ALA A 297 13.36 9.60 23.10
CA ALA A 297 14.04 10.25 24.23
C ALA A 297 14.14 9.40 25.52
N SER A 298 13.10 8.63 25.87
CA SER A 298 13.04 7.81 27.09
C SER A 298 14.15 6.74 27.20
N TYR A 299 14.78 6.39 26.08
CA TYR A 299 15.79 5.32 26.00
C TYR A 299 17.11 5.77 25.36
N GLY A 300 17.44 7.06 25.46
CA GLY A 300 18.72 7.63 24.99
C GLY A 300 18.60 8.50 23.75
N GLY A 301 17.40 8.74 23.23
CA GLY A 301 17.18 9.64 22.10
C GLY A 301 18.00 9.22 20.87
N ASP A 302 18.74 10.17 20.30
CA ASP A 302 19.53 9.98 19.07
C ASP A 302 20.65 8.93 19.20
N ASP A 303 21.10 8.62 20.43
CA ASP A 303 22.06 7.54 20.66
C ASP A 303 21.42 6.16 20.48
N TRP A 304 20.10 6.04 20.66
CA TRP A 304 19.34 4.82 20.39
C TRP A 304 18.69 4.82 19.00
N TYR A 305 17.90 5.83 18.67
CA TYR A 305 17.33 6.04 17.33
C TYR A 305 17.45 7.52 16.96
N PRO A 306 17.95 7.86 15.76
CA PRO A 306 17.89 9.23 15.29
C PRO A 306 16.44 9.73 15.28
N SER A 307 16.21 10.84 15.97
CA SER A 307 14.91 11.45 16.10
C SER A 307 14.36 11.91 14.76
N HIS A 308 13.05 11.73 14.57
CA HIS A 308 12.32 12.43 13.51
C HIS A 308 12.01 13.87 13.97
N TRP A 309 11.96 14.83 13.04
CA TRP A 309 11.70 16.24 13.40
C TRP A 309 10.31 16.46 14.02
N ASN A 310 9.31 15.71 13.55
CA ASN A 310 8.00 15.62 14.19
C ASN A 310 7.90 14.39 15.08
N LYS A 311 8.19 14.54 16.36
CA LYS A 311 8.21 13.44 17.35
C LYS A 311 6.82 13.07 17.89
N ASP A 312 5.87 13.98 17.77
CA ASP A 312 4.51 13.81 18.33
C ASP A 312 3.51 13.31 17.29
N ARG A 313 3.93 13.13 16.03
CA ARG A 313 3.08 12.66 14.93
C ARG A 313 2.33 11.39 15.31
N TRP A 314 3.01 10.41 15.89
CA TRP A 314 2.38 9.15 16.26
C TRP A 314 1.28 9.34 17.32
N GLN A 315 1.50 10.18 18.33
CA GLN A 315 0.46 10.52 19.30
C GLN A 315 -0.77 11.15 18.63
N HIS A 316 -0.56 12.07 17.69
CA HIS A 316 -1.65 12.68 16.94
C HIS A 316 -2.41 11.66 16.07
N ILE A 317 -1.69 10.70 15.47
CA ILE A 317 -2.31 9.61 14.70
C ILE A 317 -3.12 8.69 15.61
N VAL A 318 -2.62 8.33 16.79
CA VAL A 318 -3.35 7.52 17.78
C VAL A 318 -4.67 8.17 18.16
N ALA A 319 -4.64 9.46 18.52
CA ALA A 319 -5.83 10.21 18.87
C ALA A 319 -6.82 10.27 17.69
N MET A 320 -6.34 10.65 16.50
CA MET A 320 -7.16 10.72 15.29
C MET A 320 -7.80 9.37 14.95
N ALA A 321 -7.03 8.28 14.93
CA ALA A 321 -7.54 6.96 14.58
C ALA A 321 -8.60 6.48 15.59
N THR A 322 -8.44 6.82 16.87
CA THR A 322 -9.41 6.53 17.94
C THR A 322 -10.72 7.30 17.72
N ASP A 323 -10.65 8.58 17.35
CA ASP A 323 -11.84 9.39 17.04
C ASP A 323 -12.65 8.81 15.87
N TYR A 324 -11.97 8.24 14.87
CA TYR A 324 -12.61 7.51 13.77
C TYR A 324 -13.03 6.07 14.13
N GLY A 325 -12.74 5.60 15.34
CA GLY A 325 -13.06 4.25 15.81
C GLY A 325 -12.30 3.14 15.07
N PHE A 326 -11.06 3.39 14.67
CA PHE A 326 -10.17 2.36 14.10
C PHE A 326 -9.49 1.54 15.19
N ASP A 327 -9.23 0.27 14.88
CA ASP A 327 -8.16 -0.47 15.55
C ASP A 327 -6.80 0.00 15.00
N LEU A 328 -5.77 0.04 15.83
CA LEU A 328 -4.41 0.39 15.42
C LEU A 328 -3.57 -0.87 15.14
N LEU A 329 -2.81 -0.83 14.04
CA LEU A 329 -1.82 -1.84 13.68
C LEU A 329 -0.55 -1.13 13.19
N PRO A 330 0.34 -0.69 14.11
CA PRO A 330 1.61 -0.06 13.72
C PRO A 330 2.51 -1.07 13.00
N TYR A 331 3.24 -0.56 12.01
CA TYR A 331 4.14 -1.34 11.18
C TYR A 331 5.61 -0.97 11.42
N TYR A 332 6.47 -1.98 11.49
CA TYR A 332 7.88 -1.81 11.81
C TYR A 332 8.76 -2.58 10.81
N GLU A 333 9.54 -1.85 10.02
CA GLU A 333 10.67 -2.40 9.27
C GLU A 333 11.90 -2.46 10.16
N TYR A 334 11.87 -3.38 11.11
CA TYR A 334 12.80 -3.36 12.21
C TYR A 334 14.16 -3.95 11.85
N SER A 335 15.17 -3.10 11.70
CA SER A 335 16.58 -3.48 11.44
C SER A 335 17.47 -3.43 12.69
N GLY A 336 16.88 -3.35 13.88
CA GLY A 336 17.58 -2.94 15.10
C GLY A 336 17.62 -1.42 15.25
N SER A 337 18.00 -0.95 16.43
CA SER A 337 18.21 0.47 16.69
C SER A 337 19.37 1.06 15.91
N ARG A 338 19.20 2.31 15.44
CA ARG A 338 20.06 2.93 14.41
C ARG A 338 20.90 4.11 14.91
N GLY A 339 20.77 4.46 16.18
CA GLY A 339 21.58 5.49 16.82
C GLY A 339 23.03 5.04 16.98
N LYS A 340 23.87 5.92 17.52
CA LYS A 340 25.32 5.67 17.68
C LYS A 340 25.61 4.44 18.55
N GLU A 341 24.74 4.19 19.53
CA GLU A 341 24.78 3.04 20.45
C GLU A 341 23.69 2.01 20.09
N GLY A 342 23.11 2.14 18.89
CA GLY A 342 22.05 1.27 18.42
C GLY A 342 22.55 -0.13 18.07
N LEU A 343 21.76 -1.15 18.41
CA LEU A 343 22.07 -2.55 18.14
C LEU A 343 22.21 -2.85 16.65
N GLY A 344 21.38 -2.20 15.81
CA GLY A 344 21.34 -2.46 14.37
C GLY A 344 22.67 -2.14 13.69
N VAL A 345 23.37 -1.08 14.10
CA VAL A 345 24.64 -0.68 13.48
C VAL A 345 25.81 -1.62 13.81
N GLU A 346 25.66 -2.47 14.82
CA GLU A 346 26.62 -3.54 15.11
C GLU A 346 26.59 -4.67 14.08
N LYS A 347 25.49 -4.79 13.31
CA LYS A 347 25.29 -5.78 12.23
C LYS A 347 25.63 -7.21 12.67
N ARG A 348 25.10 -7.62 13.82
CA ARG A 348 25.33 -8.95 14.40
C ARG A 348 24.85 -10.09 13.50
N ALA A 349 23.79 -9.87 12.74
CA ALA A 349 23.32 -10.80 11.71
C ALA A 349 24.20 -10.75 10.45
N ARG A 350 24.59 -11.93 9.95
CA ARG A 350 25.40 -12.08 8.72
C ARG A 350 24.74 -13.02 7.70
N PRO A 351 24.92 -12.78 6.38
CA PRO A 351 24.44 -13.69 5.35
C PRO A 351 25.19 -15.03 5.39
N LEU A 352 24.51 -16.11 5.00
CA LEU A 352 25.14 -17.44 4.94
C LEU A 352 26.13 -17.61 3.78
N THR A 353 26.06 -16.78 2.74
CA THR A 353 26.83 -16.97 1.49
C THR A 353 27.81 -15.84 1.16
N ARG A 354 27.90 -14.82 2.02
CA ARG A 354 28.79 -13.68 1.88
C ARG A 354 28.87 -12.94 3.21
N ASP A 355 29.95 -12.22 3.44
CA ASP A 355 30.21 -11.58 4.73
C ASP A 355 29.76 -10.10 4.79
N ASP A 356 29.43 -9.50 3.65
CA ASP A 356 29.28 -8.05 3.50
C ASP A 356 27.84 -7.56 3.47
N ALA A 357 26.92 -8.23 2.76
CA ALA A 357 25.55 -7.75 2.53
C ALA A 357 24.49 -8.85 2.35
N PHE A 358 23.26 -8.61 2.82
CA PHE A 358 22.14 -9.52 2.50
C PHE A 358 21.64 -9.29 1.07
N THR A 359 21.57 -8.03 0.64
CA THR A 359 21.04 -7.61 -0.64
C THR A 359 22.09 -6.83 -1.45
N ARG A 360 21.73 -6.46 -2.68
CA ARG A 360 22.51 -5.52 -3.51
C ARG A 360 22.21 -4.05 -3.22
N ILE A 361 21.32 -3.76 -2.27
CA ILE A 361 20.75 -2.43 -2.02
C ILE A 361 21.49 -1.79 -0.84
N PRO A 362 22.56 -1.01 -1.07
CA PRO A 362 23.52 -0.67 -0.03
C PRO A 362 22.92 0.15 1.12
N TRP A 363 21.92 0.99 0.86
CA TRP A 363 21.31 1.82 1.91
C TRP A 363 20.50 1.01 2.95
N THR A 364 20.01 -0.17 2.57
CA THR A 364 19.31 -1.09 3.50
C THR A 364 20.28 -1.88 4.38
N GLU A 365 21.57 -1.90 4.04
CA GLU A 365 22.60 -2.72 4.71
C GLU A 365 23.29 -2.01 5.87
N ASN A 366 22.84 -0.80 6.21
CA ASN A 366 23.44 0.04 7.25
C ASN A 366 23.10 -0.42 8.68
N ALA A 367 22.02 -1.19 8.86
CA ALA A 367 21.62 -1.75 10.14
C ALA A 367 21.02 -3.15 9.96
N ARG A 368 21.29 -4.07 10.89
CA ARG A 368 20.77 -5.45 10.88
C ARG A 368 20.60 -5.99 12.30
N ALA A 369 19.43 -6.55 12.57
CA ALA A 369 19.14 -7.23 13.82
C ALA A 369 19.05 -8.75 13.61
N ASP A 370 19.59 -9.52 14.56
CA ASP A 370 19.41 -10.96 14.62
C ASP A 370 18.21 -11.26 15.52
N LEU A 371 17.09 -11.71 14.95
CA LEU A 371 15.88 -12.01 15.72
C LEU A 371 16.07 -13.14 16.75
N THR A 372 17.18 -13.87 16.70
CA THR A 372 17.53 -14.90 17.68
C THR A 372 18.39 -14.37 18.83
N ASP A 373 18.95 -13.16 18.72
CA ASP A 373 19.72 -12.50 19.78
C ASP A 373 18.76 -11.94 20.86
N PRO A 374 18.89 -12.35 22.14
CA PRO A 374 18.11 -11.77 23.23
C PRO A 374 18.21 -10.24 23.34
N ALA A 375 19.35 -9.64 22.94
CA ALA A 375 19.51 -8.19 22.93
C ALA A 375 18.59 -7.52 21.89
N THR A 376 18.29 -8.18 20.78
CA THR A 376 17.31 -7.72 19.79
C THR A 376 15.90 -7.69 20.36
N PHE A 377 15.53 -8.69 21.16
CA PHE A 377 14.24 -8.66 21.85
C PHE A 377 14.13 -7.48 22.82
N GLU A 378 15.16 -7.24 23.64
CA GLU A 378 15.16 -6.11 24.58
C GLU A 378 15.15 -4.75 23.86
N ASP A 379 15.85 -4.63 22.74
CA ASP A 379 15.82 -3.44 21.91
C ASP A 379 14.42 -3.18 21.33
N PHE A 380 13.80 -4.19 20.72
CA PHE A 380 12.45 -4.06 20.18
C PHE A 380 11.39 -3.83 21.26
N ARG A 381 11.56 -4.40 22.46
CA ARG A 381 10.66 -4.16 23.60
C ARG A 381 10.58 -2.68 23.96
N LYS A 382 11.67 -1.92 23.85
CA LYS A 382 11.68 -0.46 24.06
C LYS A 382 10.86 0.26 22.98
N VAL A 383 10.94 -0.18 21.71
CA VAL A 383 10.11 0.36 20.62
C VAL A 383 8.63 0.17 20.95
N LEU A 384 8.23 -1.03 21.38
CA LEU A 384 6.84 -1.31 21.79
C LEU A 384 6.42 -0.51 23.02
N ALA A 385 7.34 -0.25 23.95
CA ALA A 385 7.07 0.58 25.10
C ALA A 385 6.64 1.99 24.69
N GLU A 386 7.39 2.63 23.78
CA GLU A 386 7.11 4.00 23.31
C GLU A 386 5.93 4.11 22.35
N THR A 387 5.67 3.07 21.54
CA THR A 387 4.71 3.18 20.43
C THR A 387 3.39 2.44 20.66
N VAL A 388 3.33 1.47 21.57
CA VAL A 388 2.11 0.69 21.85
C VAL A 388 1.73 0.80 23.31
N VAL A 389 2.62 0.41 24.22
CA VAL A 389 2.31 0.31 25.66
C VAL A 389 1.94 1.69 26.24
N LYS A 390 2.65 2.74 25.82
CA LYS A 390 2.37 4.12 26.19
C LYS A 390 0.92 4.57 25.90
N TYR A 391 0.31 4.05 24.83
CA TYR A 391 -1.00 4.47 24.33
C TYR A 391 -2.11 3.43 24.53
N ARG A 392 -1.83 2.32 25.23
CA ARG A 392 -2.75 1.17 25.33
C ARG A 392 -4.09 1.49 26.01
N ASP A 393 -4.10 2.54 26.83
CA ASP A 393 -5.27 2.99 27.59
C ASP A 393 -6.06 4.07 26.81
N GLU A 394 -5.50 4.57 25.70
CA GLU A 394 -6.09 5.59 24.83
C GLU A 394 -6.69 4.98 23.55
N ALA A 395 -6.12 3.88 23.04
CA ALA A 395 -6.52 3.27 21.78
C ALA A 395 -6.52 1.75 21.82
N HIS A 396 -7.30 1.12 20.93
CA HIS A 396 -7.33 -0.32 20.77
C HIS A 396 -6.31 -0.77 19.71
N PHE A 397 -5.36 -1.61 20.09
CA PHE A 397 -4.33 -2.16 19.20
C PHE A 397 -4.72 -3.58 18.76
N ALA A 398 -4.95 -3.77 17.46
CA ALA A 398 -5.18 -5.11 16.88
C ALA A 398 -3.94 -6.01 17.00
N GLY A 399 -2.76 -5.39 17.00
CA GLY A 399 -1.47 -6.05 17.15
C GLY A 399 -0.36 -5.14 16.65
N ILE A 400 0.73 -5.75 16.19
CA ILE A 400 1.81 -5.08 15.47
C ILE A 400 2.08 -5.84 14.18
N TRP A 401 2.58 -5.15 13.16
CA TRP A 401 3.12 -5.79 11.97
C TRP A 401 4.63 -5.58 11.90
N LEU A 402 5.39 -6.64 12.15
CA LEU A 402 6.84 -6.65 12.08
C LEU A 402 7.32 -7.21 10.73
N ARG A 403 8.14 -6.44 10.01
CA ARG A 403 8.90 -6.90 8.84
C ARG A 403 10.40 -6.78 9.16
N PRO A 404 11.15 -7.88 9.34
CA PRO A 404 12.60 -7.80 9.35
C PRO A 404 13.08 -7.35 7.95
N PRO A 405 14.17 -6.57 7.85
CA PRO A 405 14.64 -6.03 6.59
C PRO A 405 15.15 -7.19 5.74
N LEU A 406 14.63 -7.27 4.51
CA LEU A 406 15.09 -8.08 3.38
C LEU A 406 16.06 -9.21 3.74
N GLU A 407 15.56 -10.33 4.26
CA GLU A 407 16.21 -11.59 3.94
C GLU A 407 15.95 -11.89 2.45
N PRO A 408 16.97 -12.26 1.65
CA PRO A 408 16.78 -12.81 0.31
C PRO A 408 16.10 -14.18 0.32
N THR A 409 15.63 -14.69 1.46
CA THR A 409 14.92 -15.97 1.51
C THR A 409 13.65 -15.93 0.68
N ALA A 410 13.00 -14.77 0.49
CA ALA A 410 11.92 -14.65 -0.49
C ALA A 410 12.38 -14.88 -1.96
N ASP A 411 13.60 -14.45 -2.31
CA ASP A 411 14.14 -14.56 -3.68
C ASP A 411 14.81 -15.94 -3.93
N ARG A 412 15.30 -16.63 -2.88
CA ARG A 412 15.88 -17.97 -2.98
C ARG A 412 14.91 -19.13 -2.72
N LEU A 413 13.90 -18.99 -1.86
CA LEU A 413 12.87 -20.05 -1.72
C LEU A 413 12.06 -20.19 -3.02
N TRP A 414 11.81 -19.10 -3.75
CA TRP A 414 11.09 -19.18 -5.02
C TRP A 414 11.94 -19.77 -6.16
N ARG A 415 13.21 -19.37 -6.30
CA ARG A 415 14.08 -19.94 -7.36
C ARG A 415 14.48 -21.41 -7.12
N GLY A 416 14.23 -21.97 -5.92
CA GLY A 416 14.77 -23.26 -5.49
C GLY A 416 14.05 -24.52 -5.96
N ASP A 417 12.72 -24.51 -6.16
CA ASP A 417 11.99 -25.78 -6.37
C ASP A 417 11.44 -26.03 -7.78
N ALA A 418 11.20 -25.00 -8.60
CA ALA A 418 10.66 -25.22 -9.95
C ALA A 418 11.68 -25.83 -10.93
N ALA A 419 12.97 -25.51 -10.79
CA ALA A 419 14.04 -26.07 -11.61
C ALA A 419 14.55 -27.44 -11.08
N ALA A 420 14.54 -27.62 -9.76
CA ALA A 420 14.96 -28.88 -9.12
C ALA A 420 13.95 -30.02 -9.33
N LEU A 421 12.65 -29.71 -9.48
CA LEU A 421 11.61 -30.69 -9.81
C LEU A 421 11.59 -31.10 -11.29
N ARG A 422 12.16 -30.31 -12.21
CA ARG A 422 12.15 -30.61 -13.67
C ARG A 422 13.37 -31.36 -14.18
N GLN A 423 14.48 -31.43 -13.44
CA GLN A 423 15.72 -32.05 -13.92
C GLN A 423 16.06 -33.43 -13.31
N ARG A 424 15.18 -34.05 -12.52
CA ARG A 424 15.42 -35.40 -11.98
C ARG A 424 14.46 -36.45 -12.54
N HIS A 425 14.54 -36.71 -13.84
CA HIS A 425 14.22 -38.02 -14.39
C HIS A 425 15.20 -38.44 -15.50
N PRO A 426 16.33 -39.07 -15.15
CA PRO A 426 16.91 -40.08 -16.01
C PRO A 426 16.26 -41.42 -15.67
N ARG A 427 15.59 -42.02 -16.66
CA ARG A 427 15.30 -43.45 -16.67
C ARG A 427 16.60 -44.23 -16.42
N ARG A 428 16.74 -44.93 -15.29
CA ARG A 428 17.64 -46.11 -15.19
C ARG A 428 17.29 -47.02 -14.01
N ARG A 429 17.40 -48.31 -14.30
CA ARG A 429 17.03 -49.49 -13.52
C ARG A 429 17.92 -49.69 -12.27
N ALA A 430 17.31 -50.29 -11.25
CA ALA A 430 17.84 -51.24 -10.27
C ALA A 430 19.31 -51.10 -9.80
N ARG A 431 19.49 -50.79 -8.51
CA ARG A 431 20.10 -51.65 -7.47
C ARG A 431 20.17 -50.88 -6.15
N HIS A 432 19.72 -51.51 -5.06
CA HIS A 432 19.99 -51.09 -3.69
C HIS A 432 21.50 -51.08 -3.41
N PRO A 433 22.00 -50.15 -2.59
CA PRO A 433 22.33 -50.56 -1.22
C PRO A 433 21.92 -49.54 -0.15
N ALA A 434 22.00 -50.03 1.09
CA ALA A 434 21.55 -49.41 2.32
C ALA A 434 22.47 -48.29 2.83
N GLY A 435 21.88 -47.40 3.63
CA GLY A 435 22.58 -46.60 4.64
C GLY A 435 22.92 -45.18 4.21
N LEU A 436 22.04 -44.22 4.55
CA LEU A 436 22.43 -42.87 4.94
C LEU A 436 21.21 -42.14 5.52
N ASP A 437 21.26 -41.96 6.84
CA ASP A 437 20.37 -41.14 7.65
C ASP A 437 20.58 -39.66 7.26
N ARG A 438 19.53 -39.02 6.72
CA ARG A 438 19.47 -37.56 6.54
C ARG A 438 18.11 -37.08 7.02
N ARG A 439 18.08 -36.60 8.26
CA ARG A 439 17.02 -35.71 8.75
C ARG A 439 17.18 -34.35 8.08
N CYS A 440 16.42 -34.12 7.02
CA CYS A 440 16.10 -32.75 6.61
C CYS A 440 15.05 -32.22 7.60
N GLY A 441 15.43 -31.25 8.42
CA GLY A 441 14.48 -30.49 9.23
C GLY A 441 13.55 -29.64 8.34
N PRO A 442 12.34 -29.32 8.80
CA PRO A 442 11.40 -28.53 8.01
C PRO A 442 11.93 -27.12 7.78
N ALA A 443 11.89 -26.66 6.53
CA ALA A 443 12.14 -25.28 6.16
C ALA A 443 11.13 -24.38 6.89
N ARG A 444 11.64 -23.41 7.66
CA ARG A 444 10.83 -22.41 8.36
C ARG A 444 10.29 -21.41 7.35
N ALA A 445 8.97 -21.36 7.23
CA ALA A 445 8.26 -20.33 6.48
C ALA A 445 8.50 -18.94 7.08
N LEU A 446 8.50 -17.93 6.22
CA LEU A 446 8.50 -16.52 6.61
C LEU A 446 7.30 -16.25 7.52
N LEU A 447 7.56 -15.87 8.77
CA LEU A 447 6.53 -15.62 9.77
C LEU A 447 6.17 -14.13 9.73
N CYS A 448 5.07 -13.77 9.07
CA CYS A 448 4.36 -12.52 9.40
C CYS A 448 3.77 -12.72 10.80
N LEU A 449 4.42 -12.16 11.82
CA LEU A 449 3.95 -12.28 13.19
C LEU A 449 3.02 -11.10 13.50
N VAL A 450 1.71 -11.30 13.32
CA VAL A 450 0.72 -10.44 13.98
C VAL A 450 0.67 -10.86 15.44
N VAL A 451 1.43 -10.19 16.29
CA VAL A 451 1.37 -10.43 17.74
C VAL A 451 0.15 -9.70 18.28
N ARG A 452 -0.86 -10.46 18.72
CA ARG A 452 -1.96 -9.88 19.48
C ARG A 452 -1.42 -9.42 20.82
N ALA A 453 -1.48 -8.11 21.09
CA ALA A 453 -1.23 -7.60 22.42
C ALA A 453 -2.31 -8.16 23.36
N THR A 454 -1.98 -9.19 24.14
CA THR A 454 -2.89 -9.69 25.17
C THR A 454 -2.50 -9.06 26.50
N PRO A 455 -3.43 -8.43 27.22
CA PRO A 455 -3.16 -7.90 28.55
C PRO A 455 -3.14 -9.07 29.55
N ARG A 456 -2.06 -9.84 29.59
CA ARG A 456 -1.78 -10.75 30.70
C ARG A 456 -0.36 -10.54 31.21
N LEU A 457 -0.32 -9.98 32.42
CA LEU A 457 0.79 -9.96 33.39
C LEU A 457 1.97 -9.04 33.04
N TYR A 458 1.76 -7.73 33.21
CA TYR A 458 2.82 -6.84 33.68
C TYR A 458 2.48 -6.40 35.10
N ARG A 459 3.07 -7.04 36.12
CA ARG A 459 3.20 -6.47 37.46
C ARG A 459 4.55 -5.77 37.50
N PRO A 460 4.62 -4.43 37.61
CA PRO A 460 5.89 -3.76 37.85
C PRO A 460 6.43 -4.24 39.21
N ASP A 461 7.65 -4.75 39.21
CA ASP A 461 8.34 -5.15 40.43
C ASP A 461 8.65 -3.86 41.22
N SER A 462 7.82 -3.58 42.21
CA SER A 462 7.93 -2.41 43.08
C SER A 462 8.98 -2.67 44.14
N ARG A 463 10.24 -2.65 43.74
CA ARG A 463 11.38 -2.56 44.66
C ARG A 463 12.41 -1.56 44.16
N LEU A 464 12.11 -0.28 44.32
CA LEU A 464 13.14 0.74 44.46
C LEU A 464 13.65 0.69 45.91
N PRO A 465 14.96 0.63 46.16
CA PRO A 465 15.49 0.72 47.52
C PRO A 465 15.32 2.15 48.04
N ALA A 466 14.81 2.27 49.27
CA ALA A 466 14.70 3.52 49.99
C ALA A 466 16.09 4.18 50.11
N ARG A 467 16.21 5.44 49.69
CA ARG A 467 17.34 6.30 50.03
C ARG A 467 17.34 6.52 51.54
N ALA A 468 18.33 5.96 52.22
CA ALA A 468 18.66 6.33 53.59
C ALA A 468 19.18 7.77 53.60
N GLY A 469 18.60 8.60 54.48
CA GLY A 469 19.13 9.91 54.80
C GLY A 469 20.34 9.82 55.72
N ALA A 470 21.24 10.77 55.55
CA ALA A 470 22.17 11.30 56.55
C ALA A 470 22.19 12.82 56.29
N GLY A 471 22.09 13.70 57.28
CA GLY A 471 22.84 13.63 58.54
C GLY A 471 24.10 14.46 58.32
#